data_AF-A0A1H9X2Z2-F1
#
_entry.id   AF-A0A1H9X2Z2-F1
#
_cell.length_a   1.000
_cell.length_b   1.000
_cell.length_c   1.000
_cell.angle_alpha   90.00
_cell.angle_beta   90.00
_cell.angle_gamma   90.00
#
_symmetry.space_group_name_H-M   'P 1'
#
loop_
_entity.id
_entity.type
_entity.pdbx_description
1 polymer ?
#
loop_
_entity_poly.entity_id
_entity_poly.type
_entity_poly.pdbx_seq_one_letter_code
_entity_poly.pdbx_strand_id
1 'polypeptide(L)'
;MAVMHVENGSSRWLVVWLEPFGEDRWLERGEMVCIRTDNVGDELAFNVETHATDEERAAGIENMTIYIENCSLYADVTDRDGNVVECGHKRPEEIDREWAARRAAAEEELSRTW
;
A
#
# COMPACT_ATOMS: atom_id res chain seq x y z
N MET A 1 11.33 9.58 14.05
CA MET A 1 10.76 8.43 13.35
C MET A 1 9.26 8.50 13.49
N ALA A 2 8.57 8.73 12.38
CA ALA A 2 7.13 8.75 12.33
C ALA A 2 6.63 7.31 12.21
N VAL A 3 5.51 7.03 12.87
CA VAL A 3 4.88 5.70 12.86
C VAL A 3 3.38 5.88 12.64
N MET A 4 2.82 5.10 11.72
CA MET A 4 1.38 5.01 11.47
C MET A 4 0.92 3.56 11.63
N HIS A 5 -0.16 3.37 12.38
CA HIS A 5 -0.87 2.09 12.45
C HIS A 5 -2.14 2.19 11.62
N VAL A 6 -2.32 1.24 10.70
CA VAL A 6 -3.52 1.13 9.86
C VAL A 6 -4.18 -0.19 10.19
N GLU A 7 -5.40 -0.14 10.73
CA GLU A 7 -6.18 -1.33 11.05
C GLU A 7 -7.44 -1.38 10.19
N ASN A 8 -7.70 -2.53 9.57
CA ASN A 8 -8.95 -2.75 8.87
C ASN A 8 -10.07 -3.10 9.87
N GLY A 9 -10.77 -2.09 10.35
CA GLY A 9 -11.95 -2.27 11.21
C GLY A 9 -13.23 -2.69 10.48
N SER A 10 -13.22 -2.75 9.14
CA SER A 10 -14.40 -3.01 8.33
C SER A 10 -14.66 -4.51 8.13
N SER A 11 -15.82 -4.86 7.57
CA SER A 11 -16.10 -6.24 7.10
C SER A 11 -15.62 -6.49 5.67
N ARG A 12 -15.03 -5.50 5.01
CA ARG A 12 -14.54 -5.51 3.63
C ARG A 12 -13.03 -5.69 3.64
N TRP A 13 -12.46 -6.05 2.49
CA TRP A 13 -11.02 -5.92 2.29
C TRP A 13 -10.62 -4.46 2.30
N LEU A 14 -9.46 -4.15 2.89
CA LEU A 14 -8.84 -2.83 2.77
C LEU A 14 -7.54 -2.97 2.00
N VAL A 15 -7.45 -2.30 0.86
CA VAL A 15 -6.20 -2.17 0.10
C VAL A 15 -5.50 -0.90 0.54
N VAL A 16 -4.30 -1.04 1.08
CA VAL A 16 -3.45 0.08 1.49
C VAL A 16 -2.35 0.25 0.46
N TRP A 17 -2.42 1.34 -0.30
CA TRP A 17 -1.40 1.80 -1.24
C TRP A 17 -0.40 2.72 -0.55
N LEU A 18 0.89 2.48 -0.76
CA LEU A 18 1.99 3.33 -0.30
C LEU A 18 2.64 4.03 -1.49
N GLU A 19 2.48 5.34 -1.52
CA GLU A 19 3.12 6.23 -2.50
C GLU A 19 4.29 6.97 -1.83
N PRO A 20 5.40 7.24 -2.54
CA PRO A 20 5.62 7.05 -3.98
C PRO A 20 6.17 5.66 -4.37
N PHE A 21 6.11 4.68 -3.48
CA PHE A 21 6.75 3.37 -3.68
C PHE A 21 5.99 2.46 -4.65
N GLY A 22 4.72 2.78 -4.95
CA GLY A 22 3.88 1.95 -5.80
C GLY A 22 3.63 0.56 -5.21
N GLU A 23 3.51 0.47 -3.88
CA GLU A 23 3.30 -0.79 -3.17
C GLU A 23 1.90 -0.88 -2.56
N ASP A 24 1.24 -2.03 -2.64
CA ASP A 24 -0.03 -2.30 -1.95
C ASP A 24 0.04 -3.47 -0.98
N ARG A 25 -0.82 -3.41 0.05
CA ARG A 25 -1.06 -4.48 1.04
C ARG A 25 -2.56 -4.66 1.26
N TRP A 26 -3.02 -5.90 1.17
CA TRP A 26 -4.44 -6.24 1.29
C TRP A 26 -4.70 -6.77 2.69
N LEU A 27 -5.52 -6.06 3.45
CA LEU A 27 -5.80 -6.36 4.85
C LEU A 27 -7.18 -6.99 4.99
N GLU A 28 -7.25 -8.15 5.63
CA GLU A 28 -8.51 -8.71 6.10
C GLU A 28 -9.04 -7.94 7.30
N ARG A 29 -10.30 -8.20 7.66
CA ARG A 29 -10.90 -7.64 8.87
C ARG A 29 -10.04 -7.95 10.10
N GLY A 30 -9.70 -6.91 10.84
CA GLY A 30 -8.94 -6.98 12.09
C GLY A 30 -7.43 -7.06 11.91
N GLU A 31 -6.94 -7.14 10.67
CA GLU A 31 -5.51 -7.04 10.37
C GLU A 31 -5.03 -5.59 10.46
N MET A 32 -3.74 -5.45 10.77
CA MET A 32 -3.11 -4.17 11.01
C MET A 32 -1.70 -4.17 10.44
N VAL A 33 -1.30 -3.04 9.85
CA VAL A 33 0.09 -2.77 9.47
C VAL A 33 0.62 -1.52 10.19
N CYS A 34 1.84 -1.64 10.68
CA CYS A 34 2.65 -0.59 11.24
C CYS A 34 3.64 -0.11 10.18
N ILE A 35 3.48 1.13 9.72
CA ILE A 35 4.36 1.79 8.77
C ILE A 35 5.31 2.70 9.55
N ARG A 36 6.62 2.52 9.37
CA ARG A 36 7.64 3.35 10.02
C ARG A 36 8.53 4.02 8.98
N THR A 37 8.88 5.27 9.25
CA THR A 37 9.78 6.07 8.40
C THR A 37 10.87 6.73 9.24
N ASP A 38 11.93 7.17 8.58
CA ASP A 38 13.02 7.92 9.19
C ASP A 38 12.67 9.40 9.46
N ASN A 39 11.51 9.88 9.00
CA ASN A 39 11.03 11.23 9.27
C ASN A 39 10.99 11.52 10.79
N VAL A 40 11.55 12.65 11.22
CA VAL A 40 11.72 13.01 12.65
C VAL A 40 10.61 13.90 13.22
N GLY A 41 9.63 14.32 12.41
CA GLY A 41 8.42 15.02 12.84
C GLY A 41 8.42 16.54 12.65
N ASP A 42 9.44 17.10 12.00
CA ASP A 42 9.51 18.53 11.69
C ASP A 42 8.63 18.92 10.48
N GLU A 43 8.32 17.94 9.63
CA GLU A 43 7.47 18.08 8.44
C GLU A 43 6.43 16.94 8.39
N LEU A 44 5.43 17.06 7.52
CA LEU A 44 4.40 16.03 7.36
C LEU A 44 5.06 14.70 6.95
N ALA A 45 4.73 13.62 7.65
CA ALA A 45 5.28 12.29 7.37
C ALA A 45 4.32 11.41 6.55
N PHE A 46 3.01 11.61 6.72
CA PHE A 46 1.97 10.81 6.08
C PHE A 46 0.80 11.69 5.68
N ASN A 47 0.38 11.61 4.42
CA ASN A 47 -0.89 12.14 3.93
C ASN A 47 -1.76 10.96 3.49
N VAL A 48 -3.04 10.96 3.88
CA VAL A 48 -3.92 9.79 3.72
C VAL A 48 -5.16 10.15 2.92
N GLU A 49 -5.45 9.36 1.90
CA GLU A 49 -6.63 9.50 1.04
C GLU A 49 -7.38 8.18 0.94
N THR A 50 -8.61 8.15 1.45
CA THR A 50 -9.50 6.99 1.26
C THR A 50 -10.32 7.16 -0.01
N HIS A 51 -10.41 6.12 -0.82
CA HIS A 51 -11.16 6.14 -2.06
C HIS A 51 -11.71 4.74 -2.37
N ALA A 52 -12.93 4.68 -2.88
CA ALA A 52 -13.49 3.47 -3.47
C ALA A 52 -14.67 3.86 -4.35
N THR A 53 -14.72 3.24 -5.53
CA THR A 53 -15.84 3.29 -6.44
C THR A 53 -16.98 2.40 -5.93
N ASP A 54 -18.19 2.61 -6.45
CA ASP A 54 -19.34 1.78 -6.08
C ASP A 54 -19.15 0.31 -6.50
N GLU A 55 -18.43 0.08 -7.60
CA GLU A 55 -18.08 -1.26 -8.09
C GLU A 55 -17.14 -1.99 -7.13
N GLU A 56 -16.08 -1.31 -6.66
CA GLU A 56 -15.17 -1.88 -5.66
C GLU A 56 -15.89 -2.18 -4.35
N ARG A 57 -16.76 -1.27 -3.90
CA ARG A 57 -17.57 -1.51 -2.68
C ARG A 57 -18.53 -2.68 -2.84
N ALA A 58 -19.11 -2.85 -4.03
CA ALA A 58 -19.95 -4.00 -4.36
C ALA A 58 -19.14 -5.31 -4.38
N ALA A 59 -17.87 -5.25 -4.79
CA ALA A 59 -16.92 -6.35 -4.70
C ALA A 59 -16.37 -6.58 -3.27
N GLY A 60 -16.74 -5.73 -2.30
CA GLY A 60 -16.32 -5.85 -0.91
C GLY A 60 -14.91 -5.32 -0.66
N ILE A 61 -14.47 -4.31 -1.42
CA ILE A 61 -13.16 -3.69 -1.34
C ILE A 61 -13.31 -2.20 -0.97
N GLU A 62 -12.45 -1.72 -0.07
CA GLU A 62 -12.18 -0.31 0.16
C GLU A 62 -10.70 -0.04 -0.14
N ASN A 63 -10.36 1.15 -0.65
CA ASN A 63 -8.97 1.53 -0.89
C ASN A 63 -8.57 2.76 -0.05
N MET A 64 -7.29 2.78 0.29
CA MET A 64 -6.63 3.88 0.96
C MET A 64 -5.25 4.07 0.32
N THR A 65 -4.92 5.30 -0.06
CA THR A 65 -3.55 5.68 -0.40
C THR A 65 -2.95 6.44 0.77
N ILE A 66 -1.72 6.06 1.13
CA ILE A 66 -0.88 6.75 2.09
C ILE A 66 0.32 7.26 1.31
N TYR A 67 0.36 8.57 1.14
CA TYR A 67 1.51 9.29 0.62
C TYR A 67 2.50 9.46 1.76
N ILE A 68 3.68 8.89 1.60
CA ILE A 68 4.76 8.98 2.56
C ILE A 68 5.64 10.17 2.16
N GLU A 69 5.75 11.12 3.07
CA GLU A 69 6.26 12.46 2.81
C GLU A 69 7.52 12.73 3.64
N ASN A 70 8.45 13.49 3.04
CA ASN A 70 9.65 14.02 3.72
C ASN A 70 10.46 12.96 4.48
N CYS A 71 10.66 11.80 3.85
CA CYS A 71 11.44 10.68 4.36
C CYS A 71 12.40 10.15 3.29
N SER A 72 13.27 9.20 3.65
CA SER A 72 14.04 8.45 2.64
C SER A 72 13.13 7.61 1.73
N LEU A 73 13.71 7.04 0.68
CA LEU A 73 13.02 6.25 -0.34
C LEU A 73 12.52 4.87 0.17
N TYR A 74 12.34 4.71 1.47
CA TYR A 74 11.95 3.44 2.08
C TYR A 74 11.08 3.64 3.32
N ALA A 75 10.13 2.73 3.53
CA ALA A 75 9.38 2.61 4.76
C ALA A 75 9.34 1.14 5.21
N ASP A 76 9.55 0.93 6.50
CA ASP A 76 9.36 -0.40 7.10
C ASP A 76 7.87 -0.64 7.30
N VAL A 77 7.36 -1.77 6.80
CA VAL A 77 5.97 -2.18 7.03
C VAL A 77 5.93 -3.50 7.75
N THR A 78 5.30 -3.53 8.93
CA THR A 78 5.25 -4.69 9.81
C THR A 78 3.85 -4.98 10.33
N ASP A 79 3.57 -6.21 10.75
CA ASP A 79 2.32 -6.56 11.45
C ASP A 79 2.38 -6.21 12.95
N ARG A 80 1.36 -6.62 13.73
CA ARG A 80 1.31 -6.41 15.19
C ARG A 80 2.44 -7.08 15.95
N ASP A 81 2.95 -8.19 15.44
CA ASP A 81 4.00 -9.00 16.05
C ASP A 81 5.41 -8.54 15.60
N GLY A 82 5.47 -7.58 14.68
CA GLY A 82 6.70 -7.01 14.14
C GLY A 82 7.26 -7.77 12.94
N ASN A 83 6.51 -8.70 12.35
CA ASN A 83 6.93 -9.39 11.12
C ASN A 83 6.78 -8.48 9.92
N VAL A 84 7.70 -8.57 8.96
CA VAL A 84 7.65 -7.78 7.72
C VAL A 84 6.42 -8.17 6.91
N VAL A 85 5.70 -7.16 6.43
CA VAL A 85 4.58 -7.30 5.50
C VAL A 85 5.02 -6.78 4.14
N GLU A 86 5.27 -7.69 3.22
CA GLU A 86 5.77 -7.39 1.88
C GLU A 86 4.69 -6.73 0.98
N CYS A 87 5.15 -6.06 -0.07
CA CYS A 87 4.28 -5.61 -1.16
C CYS A 87 3.53 -6.81 -1.77
N GLY A 88 2.24 -6.63 -2.04
CA GLY A 88 1.35 -7.69 -2.53
C GLY A 88 0.87 -8.66 -1.44
N HIS A 89 1.08 -8.35 -0.15
CA HIS A 89 0.53 -9.16 0.94
C HIS A 89 -0.97 -9.43 0.72
N LYS A 90 -1.34 -10.73 0.62
CA LYS A 90 -2.69 -11.23 0.36
C LYS A 90 -3.38 -10.68 -0.89
N ARG A 91 -2.63 -10.06 -1.81
CA ARG A 91 -3.16 -9.65 -3.12
C ARG A 91 -3.70 -10.90 -3.84
N PRO A 92 -4.94 -10.87 -4.38
CA PRO A 92 -5.47 -11.97 -5.17
C PRO A 92 -4.57 -12.30 -6.37
N GLU A 93 -4.36 -13.58 -6.65
CA GLU A 93 -3.44 -14.03 -7.72
C GLU A 93 -3.79 -13.46 -9.10
N GLU A 94 -5.09 -13.29 -9.40
CA GLU A 94 -5.53 -12.71 -10.67
C GLU A 94 -5.05 -11.27 -10.81
N ILE A 95 -5.18 -10.49 -9.75
CA ILE A 95 -4.72 -9.11 -9.68
C ILE A 95 -3.20 -9.09 -9.78
N ASP A 96 -2.50 -9.95 -9.03
CA ASP A 96 -1.04 -10.04 -9.10
C ASP A 96 -0.51 -10.32 -10.51
N ARG A 97 -1.16 -11.24 -11.25
CA ARG A 97 -0.85 -11.50 -12.66
C ARG A 97 -1.06 -10.26 -13.54
N GLU A 98 -2.14 -9.53 -13.33
CA GLU A 98 -2.42 -8.30 -14.08
C GLU A 98 -1.36 -7.23 -13.82
N TRP A 99 -0.97 -7.01 -12.57
CA TRP A 99 0.12 -6.09 -12.21
C TRP A 99 1.47 -6.52 -12.78
N ALA A 100 1.79 -7.81 -12.74
CA ALA A 100 3.00 -8.34 -13.35
C ALA A 100 3.03 -8.08 -14.86
N ALA A 101 1.91 -8.28 -15.56
CA ALA A 101 1.80 -8.00 -16.99
C ALA A 101 1.96 -6.50 -17.30
N ARG A 102 1.33 -5.62 -16.50
CA ARG A 102 1.46 -4.16 -16.64
C ARG A 102 2.88 -3.68 -16.42
N ARG A 103 3.58 -4.19 -15.39
CA ARG A 103 4.99 -3.86 -15.13
C ARG A 103 5.89 -4.29 -16.28
N ALA A 104 5.72 -5.52 -16.77
CA ALA A 104 6.50 -6.02 -17.91
C ALA A 104 6.28 -5.16 -19.17
N ALA A 105 5.04 -4.74 -19.44
CA ALA A 105 4.73 -3.86 -20.56
C ALA A 105 5.36 -2.46 -20.41
N ALA A 106 5.32 -1.89 -19.20
CA ALA A 106 5.93 -0.59 -18.90
C ALA A 106 7.47 -0.63 -19.01
N GLU A 107 8.11 -1.71 -18.53
CA GLU A 107 9.55 -1.93 -18.67
C GLU A 107 9.95 -2.08 -20.14
N GLU A 108 9.16 -2.80 -20.93
CA GLU A 108 9.38 -2.92 -22.36
C GLU A 108 9.27 -1.55 -23.06
N GLU A 109 8.24 -0.77 -22.75
CA GLU A 109 8.06 0.59 -23.30
C GLU A 109 9.22 1.52 -22.94
N LEU A 110 9.64 1.52 -21.66
CA LEU A 110 10.81 2.26 -21.20
C LEU A 110 12.06 1.83 -21.98
N SER A 111 12.31 0.52 -22.14
CA SER A 111 13.49 0.04 -22.87
C SER A 111 13.53 0.43 -24.35
N ARG A 112 12.37 0.70 -24.97
CA ARG A 112 12.27 1.18 -26.37
C ARG A 112 12.48 2.68 -26.50
N THR A 113 12.40 3.43 -25.41
CA THR A 113 12.56 4.90 -25.41
C THR A 113 14.00 5.36 -25.15
N TRP A 114 14.94 4.43 -24.97
CA TRP A 114 16.40 4.69 -24.81
C TRP A 114 17.22 4.21 -26.00
#